data_AF-A0A4R9LMN0-F1
#
_entry.id   AF-A0A4R9LMN0-F1
#
_cell.length_a   1.000
_cell.length_b   1.000
_cell.length_c   1.000
_cell.angle_alpha   90.00
_cell.angle_beta   90.00
_cell.angle_gamma   90.00
#
_symmetry.space_group_name_H-M   'P 1'
#
loop_
_entity.id
_entity.type
_entity.pdbx_description
1 polymer ?
#
loop_
_entity_poly.entity_id
_entity_poly.type
_entity_poly.pdbx_seq_one_letter_code
_entity_poly.pdbx_strand_id
1 'polypeptide(L)'
;MVAKAETTKSKQVLGDVIFELQNHSDSLRWFLSYERLAELLEIRKEECLRKIYNFRASQPHMSLSGGFHEVDGDCLIDFLSKELDADYVPAEFLRSGIFFSERPLYELRESYKALIQTTVENHKLDKELLLLLAAATVDFDDAVDSYLMDKFEIEFFVGRTINIFIELRKIKTEYGAEGFLKDYLMALVPTKILNFRDITKEFRDRTYYEIFGRIREAKKKKKKPKQKLNLELEQLLTFFQLGEDAKIADVKKKFKELMKKYHPDINKKGEEMTKKIIIKYNRLIVLMAEAD
;
A
#
# COMPACT_ATOMS: atom_id res chain seq x y z
N MET A 1 19.50 -37.20 -21.17
CA MET A 1 19.53 -37.75 -19.79
C MET A 1 20.17 -36.78 -18.80
N VAL A 2 21.21 -36.02 -19.18
CA VAL A 2 21.90 -35.01 -18.34
C VAL A 2 20.95 -33.91 -17.82
N ALA A 3 20.20 -33.24 -18.70
CA ALA A 3 19.23 -32.20 -18.29
C ALA A 3 18.15 -32.72 -17.32
N LYS A 4 17.70 -33.97 -17.47
CA LYS A 4 16.76 -34.59 -16.53
C LYS A 4 17.38 -34.80 -15.15
N ALA A 5 18.65 -35.21 -15.07
CA ALA A 5 19.36 -35.37 -13.80
C ALA A 5 19.64 -34.03 -13.10
N GLU A 6 20.04 -33.00 -13.85
CA GLU A 6 20.25 -31.64 -13.33
C GLU A 6 18.94 -31.00 -12.83
N THR A 7 17.83 -31.16 -13.57
CA THR A 7 16.51 -30.75 -13.07
C THR A 7 16.03 -31.53 -11.83
N THR A 8 16.56 -32.73 -11.59
CA THR A 8 16.21 -33.52 -10.41
C THR A 8 17.00 -33.05 -9.19
N LYS A 9 18.29 -32.75 -9.37
CA LYS A 9 19.15 -32.21 -8.31
C LYS A 9 18.71 -30.81 -7.88
N SER A 10 18.42 -29.91 -8.83
CA SER A 10 17.91 -28.56 -8.53
C SER A 10 16.56 -28.58 -7.80
N LYS A 11 15.66 -29.51 -8.14
CA LYS A 11 14.40 -29.71 -7.39
C LYS A 11 14.64 -30.22 -5.98
N GLN A 12 15.59 -31.13 -5.79
CA GLN A 12 15.93 -31.64 -4.48
C GLN A 12 16.51 -30.53 -3.59
N VAL A 13 17.50 -29.79 -4.09
CA VAL A 13 18.10 -28.65 -3.38
C VAL A 13 17.05 -27.58 -3.04
N LEU A 14 16.16 -27.24 -3.99
CA LEU A 14 15.06 -26.32 -3.71
C LEU A 14 14.11 -26.86 -2.64
N GLY A 15 13.78 -28.15 -2.71
CA GLY A 15 12.96 -28.83 -1.70
C GLY A 15 13.58 -28.78 -0.31
N ASP A 16 14.89 -28.99 -0.21
CA ASP A 16 15.65 -28.94 1.05
C ASP A 16 15.69 -27.50 1.61
N VAL A 17 15.87 -26.49 0.75
CA VAL A 17 15.79 -25.07 1.16
C VAL A 17 14.39 -24.72 1.67
N ILE A 18 13.35 -25.10 0.93
CA ILE A 18 11.95 -24.89 1.30
C ILE A 18 11.64 -25.59 2.64
N PHE A 19 12.11 -26.83 2.81
CA PHE A 19 11.91 -27.59 4.04
C PHE A 19 12.63 -26.95 5.24
N GLU A 20 13.85 -26.46 5.05
CA GLU A 20 14.59 -25.75 6.09
C GLU A 20 13.84 -24.48 6.53
N LEU A 21 13.34 -23.70 5.56
CA LEU A 21 12.54 -22.51 5.83
C LEU A 21 11.26 -22.85 6.57
N GLN A 22 10.59 -23.94 6.20
CA GLN A 22 9.38 -24.44 6.85
C GLN A 22 9.59 -24.85 8.31
N ASN A 23 10.71 -25.50 8.62
CA ASN A 23 11.02 -25.94 9.98
C ASN A 23 11.31 -24.76 10.92
N HIS A 24 11.80 -23.65 10.37
CA HIS A 24 12.16 -22.46 11.13
C HIS A 24 11.14 -21.32 10.99
N SER A 25 10.07 -21.53 10.20
CA SER A 25 9.04 -20.52 10.00
C SER A 25 8.07 -20.50 11.17
N ASP A 26 7.99 -19.36 11.86
CA ASP A 26 6.85 -19.04 12.72
C ASP A 26 6.04 -17.95 12.03
N SER A 27 4.81 -18.27 11.62
CA SER A 27 3.89 -17.32 11.01
C SER A 27 4.53 -16.56 9.83
N LEU A 28 5.19 -17.29 8.93
CA LEU A 28 5.90 -16.75 7.76
C LEU A 28 7.12 -15.85 8.04
N ARG A 29 7.55 -15.75 9.29
CA ARG A 29 8.85 -15.16 9.64
C ARG A 29 9.89 -16.26 9.63
N TRP A 30 10.89 -16.11 8.77
CA TRP A 30 11.98 -17.06 8.64
C TRP A 30 13.29 -16.34 8.41
N PHE A 31 14.38 -17.00 8.76
CA PHE A 31 15.72 -16.52 8.53
C PHE A 31 16.59 -17.65 7.99
N LEU A 32 17.27 -17.40 6.88
CA LEU A 32 18.19 -18.34 6.28
C LEU A 32 19.59 -17.76 6.26
N SER A 33 20.47 -18.27 7.11
CA SER A 33 21.86 -17.82 7.15
C SER A 33 22.60 -18.21 5.87
N TYR A 34 23.59 -17.40 5.46
CA TYR A 34 24.40 -17.73 4.28
C TYR A 34 25.21 -19.02 4.45
N GLU A 35 25.57 -19.36 5.69
CA GLU A 35 26.25 -20.62 5.98
C GLU A 35 25.34 -21.81 5.70
N ARG A 36 24.09 -21.75 6.17
CA ARG A 36 23.11 -22.81 5.97
C ARG A 36 22.70 -22.92 4.50
N LEU A 37 22.57 -21.80 3.81
CA LEU A 37 22.34 -21.77 2.38
C LEU A 37 23.49 -22.43 1.60
N ALA A 38 24.75 -22.18 1.98
CA ALA A 38 25.91 -22.81 1.35
C ALA A 38 25.91 -24.34 1.55
N GLU A 39 25.51 -24.81 2.74
CA GLU A 39 25.36 -26.24 3.02
C GLU A 39 24.27 -26.87 2.15
N LEU A 40 23.10 -26.23 2.04
CA LEU A 40 21.98 -26.73 1.24
C LEU A 40 22.27 -26.74 -0.27
N LEU A 41 23.05 -25.77 -0.74
CA LEU A 41 23.52 -25.70 -2.13
C LEU A 41 24.71 -26.65 -2.41
N GLU A 42 25.23 -27.34 -1.40
CA GLU A 42 26.44 -28.20 -1.47
C GLU A 42 27.68 -27.46 -2.00
N ILE A 43 27.82 -26.16 -1.71
CA ILE A 43 28.96 -25.33 -2.15
C ILE A 43 29.81 -24.85 -0.97
N ARG A 44 31.04 -24.46 -1.26
CA ARG A 44 31.91 -23.87 -0.22
C ARG A 44 31.33 -22.53 0.24
N LYS A 45 31.42 -22.25 1.54
CA LYS A 45 30.94 -20.99 2.16
C LYS A 45 31.47 -19.75 1.43
N GLU A 46 32.76 -19.73 1.11
CA GLU A 46 33.42 -18.62 0.40
C GLU A 46 32.84 -18.39 -1.00
N GLU A 47 32.50 -19.46 -1.71
CA GLU A 47 31.91 -19.40 -3.05
C GLU A 47 30.47 -18.88 -2.98
N CYS A 48 29.68 -19.35 -2.01
CA CYS A 48 28.33 -18.86 -1.74
C CYS A 48 28.33 -17.36 -1.46
N LEU A 49 29.21 -16.90 -0.56
CA LEU A 49 29.35 -15.48 -0.25
C LEU A 49 29.74 -14.67 -1.49
N ARG A 50 30.70 -15.15 -2.29
CA ARG A 50 31.10 -14.47 -3.54
C ARG A 50 29.93 -14.33 -4.52
N LYS A 51 29.12 -15.38 -4.68
CA LYS A 51 27.91 -15.36 -5.52
C LYS A 51 26.87 -14.37 -5.00
N ILE A 52 26.62 -14.34 -3.68
CA ILE A 52 25.71 -13.36 -3.05
C ILE A 52 26.21 -11.93 -3.25
N TYR A 53 27.51 -11.66 -3.04
CA TYR A 53 28.08 -10.33 -3.26
C TYR A 53 28.00 -9.89 -4.72
N ASN A 54 28.24 -10.80 -5.67
CA ASN A 54 28.06 -10.52 -7.10
C ASN A 54 26.59 -10.25 -7.44
N PHE A 55 25.66 -11.02 -6.86
CA PHE A 55 24.23 -10.83 -7.06
C PHE A 55 23.77 -9.47 -6.50
N ARG A 56 24.28 -9.05 -5.35
CA ARG A 56 24.01 -7.73 -4.75
C ARG A 56 24.40 -6.57 -5.67
N ALA A 57 25.48 -6.70 -6.45
CA ALA A 57 25.83 -5.67 -7.42
C ALA A 57 24.68 -5.39 -8.42
N SER A 58 23.79 -6.35 -8.62
CA SER A 58 22.55 -6.20 -9.41
C SER A 58 21.29 -5.84 -8.60
N GLN A 59 21.33 -5.90 -7.25
CA GLN A 59 20.17 -5.65 -6.36
C GLN A 59 20.56 -4.76 -5.16
N PRO A 60 20.45 -3.41 -5.30
CA PRO A 60 20.93 -2.46 -4.29
C PRO A 60 20.09 -2.40 -3.00
N HIS A 61 18.89 -2.99 -2.99
CA HIS A 61 17.96 -2.98 -1.85
C HIS A 61 18.15 -4.15 -0.87
N MET A 62 19.00 -5.13 -1.21
CA MET A 62 19.24 -6.30 -0.36
C MET A 62 19.99 -5.92 0.93
N SER A 63 19.43 -6.31 2.08
CA SER A 63 20.07 -6.11 3.38
C SER A 63 21.17 -7.16 3.63
N LEU A 64 22.30 -6.76 4.23
CA LEU A 64 23.39 -7.67 4.60
C LEU A 64 23.37 -7.89 6.12
N SER A 65 22.49 -8.77 6.56
CA SER A 65 22.37 -9.19 7.97
C SER A 65 22.94 -10.59 8.24
N GLY A 66 23.80 -11.11 7.34
CA GLY A 66 24.37 -12.46 7.46
C GLY A 66 23.44 -13.59 7.00
N GLY A 67 22.30 -13.24 6.41
CA GLY A 67 21.31 -14.18 5.86
C GLY A 67 20.24 -13.48 5.04
N PHE A 68 19.22 -14.24 4.66
CA PHE A 68 17.98 -13.74 4.05
C PHE A 68 16.87 -13.77 5.09
N HIS A 69 16.12 -12.68 5.18
CA HIS A 69 14.88 -12.57 5.96
C HIS A 69 13.65 -12.70 5.05
N GLU A 70 12.47 -12.79 5.65
CA GLU A 70 11.19 -12.81 4.92
C GLU A 70 11.02 -11.58 4.02
N VAL A 71 11.54 -10.42 4.43
CA VAL A 71 11.50 -9.17 3.65
C VAL A 71 12.39 -9.25 2.41
N ASP A 72 13.45 -10.05 2.45
CA ASP A 72 14.36 -10.29 1.35
C ASP A 72 13.93 -11.50 0.49
N GLY A 73 12.70 -12.00 0.65
CA GLY A 73 12.21 -13.21 -0.03
C GLY A 73 12.25 -13.13 -1.55
N ASP A 74 11.93 -11.98 -2.14
CA ASP A 74 12.08 -11.76 -3.60
C ASP A 74 13.55 -11.90 -4.03
N CYS A 75 14.49 -11.36 -3.25
CA CYS A 75 15.94 -11.49 -3.51
C CYS A 75 16.41 -12.94 -3.39
N LEU A 76 15.92 -13.69 -2.41
CA LEU A 76 16.25 -15.11 -2.24
C LEU A 76 15.76 -15.94 -3.44
N ILE A 77 14.51 -15.70 -3.87
CA ILE A 77 13.92 -16.39 -5.02
C ILE A 77 14.71 -16.08 -6.29
N ASP A 78 15.04 -14.81 -6.54
CA ASP A 78 15.83 -14.41 -7.71
C ASP A 78 17.25 -15.00 -7.67
N PHE A 79 17.87 -15.05 -6.48
CA PHE A 79 19.17 -15.67 -6.29
C PHE A 79 19.13 -17.17 -6.60
N LEU A 80 18.18 -17.89 -6.01
CA LEU A 80 18.01 -19.33 -6.25
C LEU A 80 17.62 -19.64 -7.70
N SER A 81 16.81 -18.80 -8.34
CA SER A 81 16.44 -18.96 -9.75
C SER A 81 17.67 -18.87 -10.65
N LYS A 82 18.60 -17.95 -10.37
CA LYS A 82 19.87 -17.81 -11.11
C LYS A 82 20.86 -18.93 -10.81
N GLU A 83 21.00 -19.32 -9.55
CA GLU A 83 21.96 -20.35 -9.14
C GLU A 83 21.53 -21.76 -9.57
N LEU A 84 20.22 -22.04 -9.59
CA LEU A 84 19.67 -23.33 -10.01
C LEU A 84 19.29 -23.37 -11.50
N ASP A 85 19.44 -22.26 -12.22
CA ASP A 85 19.01 -22.07 -13.62
C ASP A 85 17.56 -22.58 -13.84
N ALA A 86 16.65 -22.13 -12.96
CA ALA A 86 15.33 -22.72 -12.79
C ALA A 86 14.21 -21.67 -12.66
N ASP A 87 13.38 -21.55 -13.69
CA ASP A 87 12.23 -20.62 -13.72
C ASP A 87 11.06 -21.03 -12.79
N TYR A 88 11.05 -22.26 -12.28
CA TYR A 88 9.96 -22.77 -11.44
C TYR A 88 10.09 -22.40 -9.95
N VAL A 89 11.22 -21.83 -9.53
CA VAL A 89 11.50 -21.49 -8.13
C VAL A 89 10.40 -20.61 -7.51
N PRO A 90 9.96 -19.50 -8.14
CA PRO A 90 8.91 -18.66 -7.55
C PRO A 90 7.58 -19.40 -7.34
N ALA A 91 7.23 -20.30 -8.25
CA ALA A 91 5.99 -21.06 -8.17
C ALA A 91 6.02 -22.10 -7.04
N GLU A 92 7.17 -22.71 -6.77
CA GLU A 92 7.33 -23.66 -5.67
C GLU A 92 7.35 -22.96 -4.30
N PHE A 93 7.94 -21.77 -4.18
CA PHE A 93 7.85 -20.94 -2.98
C PHE A 93 6.42 -20.50 -2.66
N LEU A 94 5.64 -20.18 -3.69
CA LEU A 94 4.23 -19.85 -3.53
C LEU A 94 3.42 -21.08 -3.08
N ARG A 95 3.61 -22.23 -3.74
CA ARG A 95 2.90 -23.47 -3.41
C ARG A 95 3.25 -24.00 -2.02
N SER A 96 4.48 -23.81 -1.58
CA SER A 96 4.91 -24.21 -0.24
C SER A 96 4.36 -23.29 0.85
N GLY A 97 3.80 -22.13 0.49
CA GLY A 97 3.18 -21.19 1.42
C GLY A 97 4.21 -20.45 2.30
N ILE A 98 5.46 -20.32 1.85
CA ILE A 98 6.59 -19.72 2.59
C ILE A 98 6.85 -18.26 2.19
N PHE A 99 6.45 -17.89 0.98
CA PHE A 99 6.61 -16.52 0.53
C PHE A 99 5.56 -16.15 -0.52
N PHE A 100 5.03 -14.94 -0.39
CA PHE A 100 4.05 -14.36 -1.29
C PHE A 100 4.61 -13.09 -1.90
N SER A 101 4.94 -13.12 -3.19
CA SER A 101 5.32 -11.92 -3.91
C SER A 101 4.12 -11.01 -4.18
N GLU A 102 4.37 -9.77 -4.59
CA GLU A 102 3.32 -8.76 -4.77
C GLU A 102 2.26 -9.15 -5.81
N ARG A 103 2.64 -9.92 -6.84
CA ARG A 103 1.70 -10.33 -7.89
C ARG A 103 0.63 -11.31 -7.38
N PRO A 104 0.96 -12.44 -6.74
CA PRO A 104 -0.02 -13.29 -6.07
C PRO A 104 -0.90 -12.54 -5.05
N LEU A 105 -0.31 -11.62 -4.27
CA LEU A 105 -1.07 -10.81 -3.31
C LEU A 105 -2.03 -9.83 -4.00
N TYR A 106 -1.64 -9.25 -5.14
CA TYR A 106 -2.53 -8.45 -5.96
C TYR A 106 -3.72 -9.26 -6.47
N GLU A 107 -3.50 -10.46 -6.97
CA GLU A 107 -4.57 -11.34 -7.43
C GLU A 107 -5.53 -11.74 -6.30
N LEU A 108 -5.01 -11.96 -5.08
CA LEU A 108 -5.83 -12.17 -3.90
C LEU A 108 -6.72 -10.95 -3.59
N ARG A 109 -6.16 -9.74 -3.66
CA ARG A 109 -6.93 -8.49 -3.47
C ARG A 109 -8.02 -8.33 -4.51
N GLU A 110 -7.75 -8.62 -5.78
CA GLU A 110 -8.77 -8.56 -6.83
C GLU A 110 -9.84 -9.65 -6.66
N SER A 111 -9.44 -10.85 -6.24
CA SER A 111 -10.38 -11.93 -5.92
C SER A 111 -11.31 -11.55 -4.76
N TYR A 112 -10.79 -10.88 -3.74
CA TYR A 112 -11.58 -10.36 -2.62
C TYR A 112 -12.64 -9.34 -3.08
N LYS A 113 -12.24 -8.37 -3.91
CA LYS A 113 -13.16 -7.37 -4.47
C LYS A 113 -14.24 -8.02 -5.33
N ALA A 114 -13.85 -8.92 -6.22
CA ALA A 114 -14.76 -9.62 -7.11
C ALA A 114 -15.76 -10.47 -6.34
N LEU A 115 -15.34 -11.13 -5.25
CA LEU A 115 -16.24 -11.89 -4.37
C LEU A 115 -17.31 -10.98 -3.76
N ILE A 116 -16.91 -9.84 -3.17
CA ILE A 116 -17.87 -8.89 -2.59
C ILE A 116 -18.84 -8.39 -3.65
N GLN A 117 -18.35 -7.95 -4.81
CA GLN A 117 -19.18 -7.43 -5.90
C GLN A 117 -20.20 -8.48 -6.35
N THR A 118 -19.74 -9.70 -6.62
CA THR A 118 -20.61 -10.81 -7.05
C THR A 118 -21.65 -11.17 -5.98
N THR A 119 -21.26 -11.22 -4.70
CA THR A 119 -22.19 -11.52 -3.60
C THR A 119 -23.24 -10.43 -3.45
N VAL A 120 -22.83 -9.16 -3.49
CA VAL A 120 -23.73 -8.01 -3.35
C VAL A 120 -24.64 -7.86 -4.57
N GLU A 121 -24.16 -8.17 -5.78
CA GLU A 121 -24.97 -8.16 -7.01
C GLU A 121 -26.10 -9.18 -6.98
N ASN A 122 -25.80 -10.39 -6.49
CA ASN A 122 -26.74 -11.51 -6.39
C ASN A 122 -27.64 -11.43 -5.14
N HIS A 123 -27.38 -10.48 -4.25
CA HIS A 123 -28.16 -10.31 -3.03
C HIS A 123 -29.56 -9.79 -3.35
N LYS A 124 -30.57 -10.43 -2.74
CA LYS A 124 -31.95 -9.97 -2.86
C LYS A 124 -32.16 -8.75 -1.96
N LEU A 125 -32.25 -7.59 -2.60
CA LEU A 125 -32.43 -6.31 -1.92
C LEU A 125 -33.75 -6.27 -1.13
N ASP A 126 -33.63 -6.00 0.17
CA ASP A 126 -34.75 -5.65 1.04
C ASP A 126 -34.96 -4.13 0.98
N LYS A 127 -35.88 -3.73 0.09
CA LYS A 127 -36.16 -2.33 -0.22
C LYS A 127 -36.77 -1.59 0.97
N GLU A 128 -37.58 -2.27 1.78
CA GLU A 128 -38.28 -1.65 2.91
C GLU A 128 -37.28 -1.32 4.03
N LEU A 129 -36.40 -2.26 4.37
CA LEU A 129 -35.35 -2.02 5.35
C LEU A 129 -34.41 -0.91 4.90
N LEU A 130 -33.98 -0.91 3.64
CA LEU A 130 -33.08 0.12 3.14
C LEU A 130 -33.74 1.50 3.07
N LEU A 131 -35.03 1.57 2.73
CA LEU A 131 -35.81 2.81 2.79
C LEU A 131 -35.91 3.36 4.21
N LEU A 132 -36.15 2.49 5.20
CA LEU A 132 -36.18 2.86 6.61
C LEU A 132 -34.83 3.44 7.06
N LEU A 133 -33.73 2.77 6.72
CA LEU A 133 -32.37 3.22 7.02
C LEU A 133 -32.04 4.54 6.32
N ALA A 134 -32.45 4.70 5.06
CA ALA A 134 -32.26 5.93 4.30
C ALA A 134 -33.06 7.11 4.88
N ALA A 135 -34.25 6.87 5.44
CA ALA A 135 -35.02 7.89 6.13
C ALA A 135 -34.42 8.28 7.49
N ALA A 136 -33.76 7.34 8.16
CA ALA A 136 -33.12 7.54 9.46
C ALA A 136 -31.71 8.18 9.37
N THR A 137 -31.12 8.26 8.18
CA THR A 137 -29.75 8.75 7.96
C THR A 137 -29.74 9.99 7.07
N VAL A 138 -28.74 10.86 7.29
CA VAL A 138 -28.58 12.09 6.48
C VAL A 138 -27.97 11.78 5.10
N ASP A 139 -27.14 10.74 5.03
CA ASP A 139 -26.42 10.33 3.84
C ASP A 139 -26.83 8.91 3.42
N PHE A 140 -27.29 8.76 2.18
CA PHE A 140 -27.66 7.46 1.63
C PHE A 140 -26.49 6.46 1.64
N ASP A 141 -25.23 6.93 1.53
CA ASP A 141 -24.08 6.02 1.65
C ASP A 141 -24.01 5.35 3.02
N ASP A 142 -24.37 6.08 4.08
CA ASP A 142 -24.33 5.57 5.44
C ASP A 142 -25.49 4.58 5.67
N ALA A 143 -26.65 4.81 5.06
CA ALA A 143 -27.76 3.84 5.03
C ALA A 143 -27.35 2.50 4.40
N VAL A 144 -26.68 2.56 3.24
CA VAL A 144 -26.21 1.36 2.54
C VAL A 144 -25.09 0.68 3.31
N ASP A 145 -24.21 1.43 3.98
CA ASP A 145 -23.20 0.86 4.87
C ASP A 145 -23.84 0.05 5.99
N SER A 146 -24.80 0.63 6.71
CA SER A 146 -25.53 -0.07 7.78
C SER A 146 -26.26 -1.31 7.26
N TYR A 147 -26.89 -1.21 6.09
CA TYR A 147 -27.58 -2.34 5.46
C TYR A 147 -26.61 -3.49 5.13
N LEU A 148 -25.48 -3.18 4.49
CA LEU A 148 -24.52 -4.20 4.08
C LEU A 148 -23.77 -4.80 5.27
N MET A 149 -23.46 -4.01 6.30
CA MET A 149 -22.84 -4.51 7.54
C MET A 149 -23.77 -5.43 8.34
N ASP A 150 -25.10 -5.25 8.24
CA ASP A 150 -26.09 -6.17 8.85
C ASP A 150 -26.19 -7.50 8.08
N LYS A 151 -26.01 -7.47 6.75
CA LYS A 151 -26.17 -8.66 5.90
C LYS A 151 -24.88 -9.44 5.67
N PHE A 152 -23.73 -8.80 5.77
CA PHE A 152 -22.46 -9.39 5.41
C PHE A 152 -21.37 -9.14 6.44
N GLU A 153 -20.73 -10.22 6.88
CA GLU A 153 -19.57 -10.17 7.74
C GLU A 153 -18.29 -10.08 6.92
N ILE A 154 -17.41 -9.14 7.27
CA ILE A 154 -16.11 -8.98 6.60
C ILE A 154 -15.27 -10.25 6.73
N GLU A 155 -15.30 -10.90 7.89
CA GLU A 155 -14.56 -12.13 8.16
C GLU A 155 -14.96 -13.27 7.20
N PHE A 156 -16.25 -13.37 6.86
CA PHE A 156 -16.74 -14.33 5.88
C PHE A 156 -16.09 -14.12 4.50
N PHE A 157 -16.04 -12.87 4.01
CA PHE A 157 -15.40 -12.58 2.72
C PHE A 157 -13.91 -12.86 2.75
N VAL A 158 -13.22 -12.53 3.84
CA VAL A 158 -11.79 -12.78 4.00
C VAL A 158 -11.52 -14.29 3.96
N GLY A 159 -12.19 -15.07 4.82
CA GLY A 159 -12.00 -16.52 4.87
C GLY A 159 -12.34 -17.22 3.55
N ARG A 160 -13.46 -16.86 2.93
CA ARG A 160 -13.88 -17.45 1.65
C ARG A 160 -12.90 -17.13 0.52
N THR A 161 -12.39 -15.89 0.46
CA THR A 161 -11.40 -15.51 -0.56
C THR A 161 -10.10 -16.28 -0.38
N ILE A 162 -9.62 -16.40 0.86
CA ILE A 162 -8.39 -17.15 1.18
C ILE A 162 -8.53 -18.61 0.76
N ASN A 163 -9.66 -19.26 1.08
CA ASN A 163 -9.91 -20.65 0.70
C ASN A 163 -9.88 -20.84 -0.82
N ILE A 164 -10.59 -19.99 -1.57
CA ILE A 164 -10.60 -20.03 -3.04
C ILE A 164 -9.17 -19.86 -3.59
N PHE A 165 -8.40 -18.92 -3.03
CA PHE A 165 -7.04 -18.65 -3.46
C PHE A 165 -6.09 -19.82 -3.19
N ILE A 166 -6.16 -20.41 -1.99
CA ILE A 166 -5.37 -21.57 -1.59
C ILE A 166 -5.67 -22.77 -2.50
N GLU A 167 -6.95 -23.05 -2.77
CA GLU A 167 -7.36 -24.15 -3.65
C GLU A 167 -6.87 -23.94 -5.09
N LEU A 168 -7.07 -22.74 -5.64
CA LEU A 168 -6.72 -22.42 -7.03
C LEU A 168 -5.21 -22.47 -7.26
N ARG A 169 -4.43 -22.00 -6.28
CA ARG A 169 -2.96 -22.00 -6.33
C ARG A 169 -2.31 -23.27 -5.77
N LYS A 170 -3.10 -24.18 -5.19
CA LYS A 170 -2.64 -25.42 -4.53
C LYS A 170 -1.57 -25.17 -3.47
N ILE A 171 -1.84 -24.19 -2.60
CA ILE A 171 -0.91 -23.77 -1.55
C ILE A 171 -1.03 -24.71 -0.34
N LYS A 172 0.10 -25.09 0.27
CA LYS A 172 0.13 -25.81 1.54
C LYS A 172 -0.10 -24.86 2.71
N THR A 173 -1.03 -25.21 3.61
CA THR A 173 -1.45 -24.34 4.72
C THR A 173 -0.71 -24.60 6.04
N GLU A 174 0.09 -25.68 6.11
CA GLU A 174 0.71 -26.22 7.32
C GLU A 174 1.66 -25.24 8.04
N TYR A 175 2.14 -24.20 7.35
CA TYR A 175 3.19 -23.29 7.83
C TYR A 175 2.71 -21.86 8.08
N GLY A 176 1.43 -21.69 8.46
CA GLY A 176 0.88 -20.38 8.82
C GLY A 176 0.53 -19.48 7.64
N ALA A 177 0.54 -20.02 6.41
CA ALA A 177 0.14 -19.30 5.20
C ALA A 177 -1.27 -18.70 5.31
N GLU A 178 -2.23 -19.45 5.84
CA GLU A 178 -3.60 -18.97 6.03
C GLU A 178 -3.66 -17.80 7.02
N GLY A 179 -2.92 -17.90 8.13
CA GLY A 179 -2.85 -16.85 9.15
C GLY A 179 -2.28 -15.54 8.58
N PHE A 180 -1.18 -15.63 7.84
CA PHE A 180 -0.60 -14.47 7.17
C PHE A 180 -1.54 -13.85 6.14
N LEU A 181 -2.20 -14.66 5.29
CA LEU A 181 -3.14 -14.13 4.29
C LEU A 181 -4.33 -13.44 4.95
N LYS A 182 -4.80 -13.96 6.09
CA LYS A 182 -5.86 -13.35 6.90
C LYS A 182 -5.40 -12.01 7.47
N ASP A 183 -4.24 -11.97 8.11
CA ASP A 183 -3.67 -10.76 8.69
C ASP A 183 -3.40 -9.69 7.61
N TYR A 184 -2.88 -10.12 6.46
CA TYR A 184 -2.65 -9.28 5.29
C TYR A 184 -3.94 -8.62 4.79
N LEU A 185 -5.00 -9.41 4.55
CA LEU A 185 -6.27 -8.85 4.08
C LEU A 185 -6.92 -7.96 5.14
N MET A 186 -6.94 -8.39 6.40
CA MET A 186 -7.52 -7.61 7.50
C MET A 186 -6.79 -6.29 7.72
N ALA A 187 -5.46 -6.24 7.56
CA ALA A 187 -4.70 -5.00 7.61
C ALA A 187 -5.04 -4.04 6.46
N LEU A 188 -5.47 -4.56 5.30
CA LEU A 188 -5.84 -3.78 4.13
C LEU A 188 -7.29 -3.31 4.09
N VAL A 189 -8.23 -4.02 4.73
CA VAL A 189 -9.64 -3.65 4.84
C VAL A 189 -9.87 -2.19 5.29
N PRO A 190 -9.22 -1.67 6.36
CA PRO A 190 -9.42 -0.30 6.79
C PRO A 190 -8.72 0.75 5.89
N THR A 191 -7.92 0.30 4.92
CA THR A 191 -7.16 1.20 4.03
C THR A 191 -7.98 1.56 2.79
N LYS A 192 -7.48 2.55 2.03
CA LYS A 192 -8.07 2.92 0.74
C LYS A 192 -7.94 1.83 -0.34
N ILE A 193 -7.18 0.76 -0.09
CA ILE A 193 -6.91 -0.30 -1.08
C ILE A 193 -8.10 -1.26 -1.17
N LEU A 194 -8.69 -1.64 -0.03
CA LEU A 194 -9.84 -2.54 0.09
C LEU A 194 -11.04 -1.85 0.75
N ASN A 195 -11.22 -0.56 0.48
CA ASN A 195 -12.32 0.20 1.03
C ASN A 195 -13.66 -0.36 0.52
N PHE A 196 -14.46 -0.91 1.43
CA PHE A 196 -15.74 -1.54 1.13
C PHE A 196 -16.71 -0.61 0.38
N ARG A 197 -16.67 0.70 0.68
CA ARG A 197 -17.51 1.70 0.02
C ARG A 197 -17.16 1.88 -1.47
N ASP A 198 -15.88 1.79 -1.80
CA ASP A 198 -15.39 1.88 -3.17
C ASP A 198 -15.71 0.59 -3.95
N ILE A 199 -15.57 -0.57 -3.32
CA ILE A 199 -15.90 -1.88 -3.90
C ILE A 199 -17.39 -1.99 -4.25
N THR A 200 -18.26 -1.46 -3.38
CA THR A 200 -19.73 -1.56 -3.49
C THR A 200 -20.37 -0.35 -4.18
N LYS A 201 -19.58 0.52 -4.82
CA LYS A 201 -20.07 1.76 -5.42
C LYS A 201 -21.17 1.55 -6.45
N GLU A 202 -20.99 0.60 -7.36
CA GLU A 202 -21.97 0.31 -8.41
C GLU A 202 -23.30 -0.19 -7.83
N PHE A 203 -23.23 -1.04 -6.80
CA PHE A 203 -24.42 -1.48 -6.07
C PHE A 203 -25.16 -0.31 -5.41
N ARG A 204 -24.44 0.65 -4.80
CA ARG A 204 -25.05 1.85 -4.20
C ARG A 204 -25.79 2.67 -5.23
N ASP A 205 -25.15 2.94 -6.36
CA ASP A 205 -25.73 3.77 -7.41
C ASP A 205 -26.95 3.09 -8.06
N ARG A 206 -26.87 1.77 -8.32
CA ARG A 206 -28.00 0.97 -8.80
C ARG A 206 -29.16 1.00 -7.80
N THR A 207 -28.87 0.77 -6.53
CA THR A 207 -29.88 0.71 -5.47
C THR A 207 -30.54 2.06 -5.25
N TYR A 208 -29.78 3.16 -5.32
CA TYR A 208 -30.31 4.50 -5.27
C TYR A 208 -31.30 4.76 -6.41
N TYR A 209 -30.94 4.36 -7.64
CA TYR A 209 -31.82 4.47 -8.79
C TYR A 209 -33.09 3.62 -8.63
N GLU A 210 -32.98 2.38 -8.13
CA GLU A 210 -34.13 1.50 -7.91
C GLU A 210 -35.13 2.04 -6.88
N ILE A 211 -34.64 2.76 -5.86
CA ILE A 211 -35.48 3.29 -4.77
C ILE A 211 -36.09 4.64 -5.16
N PHE A 212 -35.29 5.54 -5.73
CA PHE A 212 -35.69 6.94 -5.95
C PHE A 212 -36.00 7.28 -7.41
N GLY A 213 -35.77 6.35 -8.35
CA GLY A 213 -36.02 6.53 -9.78
C GLY A 213 -35.16 7.61 -10.45
N ARG A 214 -34.05 8.02 -9.81
CA ARG A 214 -33.18 9.10 -10.28
C ARG A 214 -31.72 8.70 -10.17
N ILE A 215 -30.92 9.14 -11.12
CA ILE A 215 -29.47 8.96 -11.07
C ILE A 215 -28.93 9.86 -9.96
N ARG A 216 -28.08 9.30 -9.11
CA ARG A 216 -27.48 10.01 -7.99
C ARG A 216 -26.58 11.11 -8.51
N GLU A 217 -26.84 12.37 -8.11
CA GLU A 217 -25.91 13.45 -8.40
C GLU A 217 -24.61 13.20 -7.64
N ALA A 218 -23.48 13.15 -8.36
CA ALA A 218 -22.17 13.06 -7.73
C ALA A 218 -22.04 14.22 -6.74
N LYS A 219 -21.79 13.91 -5.45
CA LYS A 219 -21.54 14.93 -4.43
C LYS A 219 -20.49 15.88 -5.00
N LYS A 220 -20.87 17.13 -5.26
CA LYS A 220 -19.92 18.18 -5.68
C LYS A 220 -18.80 18.14 -4.65
N LYS A 221 -17.58 17.75 -5.07
CA LYS A 221 -16.40 17.82 -4.21
C LYS A 221 -16.48 19.17 -3.52
N LYS A 222 -16.61 19.21 -2.19
CA LYS A 222 -16.58 20.47 -1.44
C LYS A 222 -15.25 21.11 -1.83
N LYS A 223 -15.29 22.06 -2.77
CA LYS A 223 -14.15 22.94 -3.02
C LYS A 223 -13.80 23.47 -1.64
N LYS A 224 -12.55 23.27 -1.19
CA LYS A 224 -12.07 23.90 0.05
C LYS A 224 -12.61 25.34 0.04
N PRO A 225 -13.29 25.80 1.09
CA PRO A 225 -13.95 27.09 1.06
C PRO A 225 -12.91 28.15 0.73
N LYS A 226 -13.03 28.79 -0.44
CA LYS A 226 -12.16 29.89 -0.89
C LYS A 226 -12.02 31.00 0.16
N GLN A 227 -12.99 31.12 1.08
CA GLN A 227 -12.96 32.04 2.21
C GLN A 227 -11.74 31.90 3.14
N LYS A 228 -11.22 30.69 3.40
CA LYS A 228 -10.01 30.55 4.25
C LYS A 228 -8.74 31.01 3.53
N LEU A 229 -8.66 30.85 2.21
CA LEU A 229 -7.52 31.29 1.42
C LEU A 229 -7.44 32.82 1.36
N ASN A 230 -8.57 33.51 1.21
CA ASN A 230 -8.62 34.97 1.19
C ASN A 230 -8.15 35.58 2.52
N LEU A 231 -8.59 35.03 3.66
CA LEU A 231 -8.17 35.51 4.99
C LEU A 231 -6.67 35.29 5.25
N GLU A 232 -6.10 34.16 4.83
CA GLU A 232 -4.66 33.88 4.97
C GLU A 232 -3.83 34.81 4.07
N LEU A 233 -4.31 35.08 2.86
CA LEU A 233 -3.67 35.98 1.90
C LEU A 233 -3.69 37.44 2.40
N GLU A 234 -4.83 37.93 2.89
CA GLU A 234 -4.96 39.26 3.50
C GLU A 234 -4.01 39.44 4.70
N GLN A 235 -3.90 38.44 5.58
CA GLN A 235 -2.99 38.49 6.74
C GLN A 235 -1.51 38.51 6.33
N LEU A 236 -1.16 37.80 5.27
CA LEU A 236 0.20 37.77 4.75
C LEU A 236 0.54 39.07 4.01
N LEU A 237 -0.36 39.61 3.20
CA LEU A 237 -0.19 40.92 2.57
C LEU A 237 -0.06 42.05 3.61
N THR A 238 -0.87 42.02 4.65
CA THR A 238 -0.78 42.97 5.78
C THR A 238 0.58 42.87 6.48
N PHE A 239 1.11 41.67 6.68
CA PHE A 239 2.44 41.48 7.29
C PHE A 239 3.57 42.10 6.46
N PHE A 240 3.47 42.03 5.13
CA PHE A 240 4.43 42.65 4.21
C PHE A 240 4.10 44.11 3.88
N GLN A 241 3.01 44.67 4.44
CA GLN A 241 2.51 46.02 4.17
C GLN A 241 2.27 46.26 2.66
N LEU A 242 1.65 45.28 2.01
CA LEU A 242 1.32 45.29 0.60
C LEU A 242 -0.20 45.41 0.41
N GLY A 243 -0.63 46.12 -0.64
CA GLY A 243 -2.03 46.20 -1.03
C GLY A 243 -2.51 44.92 -1.73
N GLU A 244 -3.83 44.78 -1.90
CA GLU A 244 -4.47 43.62 -2.54
C GLU A 244 -4.02 43.42 -4.00
N ASP A 245 -3.61 44.50 -4.68
CA ASP A 245 -3.12 44.47 -6.07
C ASP A 245 -1.60 44.18 -6.21
N ALA A 246 -0.92 43.83 -5.11
CA ALA A 246 0.52 43.63 -5.13
C ALA A 246 0.91 42.43 -6.01
N LYS A 247 1.93 42.61 -6.87
CA LYS A 247 2.47 41.53 -7.70
C LYS A 247 3.56 40.77 -6.95
N ILE A 248 3.89 39.56 -7.43
CA ILE A 248 5.01 38.75 -6.93
C ILE A 248 6.33 39.55 -6.89
N ALA A 249 6.52 40.49 -7.83
CA ALA A 249 7.66 41.39 -7.86
C ALA A 249 7.73 42.30 -6.62
N ASP A 250 6.59 42.80 -6.14
CA ASP A 250 6.49 43.68 -4.98
C ASP A 250 6.75 42.93 -3.67
N VAL A 251 6.26 41.69 -3.58
CA VAL A 251 6.56 40.76 -2.46
C VAL A 251 8.07 40.49 -2.37
N LYS A 252 8.73 40.21 -3.51
CA LYS A 252 10.18 40.01 -3.57
C LYS A 252 10.96 41.24 -3.13
N LYS A 253 10.47 42.44 -3.49
CA LYS A 253 11.10 43.71 -3.10
C LYS A 253 10.99 43.93 -1.59
N LYS A 254 9.79 43.74 -1.02
CA LYS A 254 9.56 43.86 0.44
C LYS A 254 10.31 42.82 1.26
N PHE A 255 10.40 41.58 0.77
CA PHE A 255 11.23 40.56 1.38
C PHE A 255 12.69 40.99 1.47
N LYS A 256 13.27 41.52 0.38
CA LYS A 256 14.66 42.03 0.38
C LYS A 256 14.85 43.20 1.35
N GLU A 257 13.88 44.11 1.45
CA GLU A 257 13.90 45.22 2.42
C GLU A 257 13.91 44.71 3.87
N LEU A 258 13.03 43.77 4.21
CA LEU A 258 12.92 43.21 5.56
C LEU A 258 14.14 42.37 5.93
N MET A 259 14.68 41.58 5.00
CA MET A 259 15.90 40.81 5.23
C MET A 259 17.09 41.73 5.48
N LYS A 260 17.25 42.84 4.74
CA LYS A 260 18.31 43.84 5.02
C LYS A 260 18.20 44.48 6.41
N LYS A 261 17.00 44.54 6.98
CA LYS A 261 16.76 45.18 8.29
C LYS A 261 16.88 44.20 9.46
N TYR A 262 16.51 42.94 9.26
CA TYR A 262 16.37 41.96 10.35
C TYR A 262 17.33 40.78 10.25
N HIS A 263 18.20 40.70 9.22
CA HIS A 263 19.17 39.61 9.09
C HIS A 263 19.99 39.45 10.38
N PRO A 264 20.22 38.21 10.87
CA PRO A 264 20.98 37.97 12.10
C PRO A 264 22.39 38.57 12.08
N ASP A 265 23.02 38.65 10.90
CA ASP A 265 24.33 39.30 10.71
C ASP A 265 24.31 40.82 10.94
N ILE A 266 23.15 41.46 10.80
CA ILE A 266 22.95 42.91 10.97
C ILE A 266 22.31 43.20 12.34
N ASN A 267 21.44 42.32 12.82
CA ASN A 267 20.78 42.42 14.11
C ASN A 267 20.85 41.08 14.87
N LYS A 268 21.69 41.02 15.90
CA LYS A 268 21.93 39.80 16.71
C LYS A 268 20.67 39.25 17.42
N LYS A 269 19.57 40.00 17.50
CA LYS A 269 18.27 39.54 18.00
C LYS A 269 17.22 39.29 16.88
N GLY A 270 17.65 39.32 15.62
CA GLY A 270 16.79 39.26 14.42
C GLY A 270 16.51 37.86 13.88
N GLU A 271 17.06 36.81 14.50
CA GLU A 271 16.96 35.43 14.00
C GLU A 271 15.50 34.92 13.94
N GLU A 272 14.71 35.15 15.00
CA GLU A 272 13.30 34.76 15.03
C GLU A 272 12.46 35.52 14.01
N MET A 273 12.72 36.83 13.87
CA MET A 273 12.03 37.67 12.87
C MET A 273 12.40 37.25 11.44
N THR A 274 13.65 36.89 11.20
CA THR A 274 14.13 36.39 9.90
C THR A 274 13.46 35.07 9.53
N LYS A 275 13.40 34.11 10.47
CA LYS A 275 12.67 32.85 10.29
C LYS A 275 11.19 33.10 9.96
N LYS A 276 10.56 34.03 10.69
CA LYS A 276 9.15 34.41 10.47
C LYS A 276 8.93 35.05 9.09
N ILE A 277 9.85 35.91 8.63
CA ILE A 277 9.80 36.55 7.31
C ILE A 277 9.92 35.50 6.19
N ILE A 278 10.86 34.56 6.30
CA ILE A 278 11.09 33.51 5.28
C ILE A 278 9.86 32.59 5.15
N ILE A 279 9.31 32.12 6.28
CA ILE A 279 8.14 31.24 6.29
C ILE A 279 6.95 31.93 5.64
N LYS A 280 6.67 33.17 6.02
CA LYS A 280 5.55 33.95 5.47
C LYS A 280 5.74 34.30 4.00
N TYR A 281 6.96 34.58 3.56
CA TYR A 281 7.28 34.83 2.16
C TYR A 281 7.03 33.60 1.29
N ASN A 282 7.55 32.43 1.69
CA ASN A 282 7.35 31.19 0.95
C ASN A 282 5.86 30.84 0.86
N ARG A 283 5.11 31.04 1.95
CA ARG A 283 3.67 30.80 1.97
C ARG A 283 2.90 31.75 1.05
N LEU A 284 3.23 33.05 1.07
CA LEU A 284 2.60 34.06 0.22
C LEU A 284 2.87 33.81 -1.27
N ILE A 285 4.10 33.43 -1.64
CA ILE A 285 4.45 33.10 -3.03
C ILE A 285 3.65 31.90 -3.55
N VAL A 286 3.50 30.85 -2.74
CA VAL A 286 2.69 29.67 -3.10
C VAL A 286 1.23 30.05 -3.28
N LEU A 287 0.66 30.84 -2.37
CA LEU A 287 -0.74 31.27 -2.44
C LEU A 287 -1.03 32.17 -3.65
N MET A 288 -0.10 33.06 -4.01
CA MET A 288 -0.25 33.90 -5.21
C MET A 288 -0.10 33.09 -6.50
N ALA A 289 0.78 32.09 -6.54
CA ALA A 289 0.94 31.19 -7.69
C ALA A 289 -0.21 30.20 -7.87
N GLU A 290 -0.98 29.91 -6.82
CA GLU A 290 -2.22 29.11 -6.88
C GLU A 290 -3.45 29.95 -7.29
N ALA A 291 -3.34 31.29 -7.30
CA ALA A 291 -4.42 32.24 -7.60
C ALA A 291 -4.41 32.77 -9.04
N ASP A 292 -3.24 32.75 -9.70
CA ASP A 292 -3.07 32.95 -11.16
C ASP A 292 -3.45 31.68 -11.95
#